data_AF-A0A7Y5H3K4-F1
#
_entry.id   AF-A0A7Y5H3K4-F1
#
_cell.length_a   1.000
_cell.length_b   1.000
_cell.length_c   1.000
_cell.angle_alpha   90.00
_cell.angle_beta   90.00
_cell.angle_gamma   90.00
#
_symmetry.space_group_name_H-M   'P 1'
#
loop_
_entity.id
_entity.type
_entity.pdbx_description
1 polymer ?
#
loop_
_entity_poly.entity_id
_entity_poly.type
_entity_poly.pdbx_seq_one_letter_code
_entity_poly.pdbx_strand_id
1 'polypeptide(L)'
;MKLNPGDIQHQEFKRVMRGFDPDEVTAFLEVVAENYKEILDENKLIQQKLKAIQDETQYLRLRIQSSEKSLNDYKQEMVKVEKLMDARVDADLILEQARAEAERIRTQAQKENESLAQEVNFLQLQKTKVAAHLREYLKSQIALLEIVGDQKAEAAAKTIPVPEKVEPRVEKPAEIKETELPPPIIPVATEEELKAGLEEGIGSFVQDLKLDDLPPELAAAIRESADDTAITDPERHEKKKKVIEELEKLTHNATGIFKKSDFEKMLGDSADKKSHELLDQIHKELEKKRSEKS
;
A
#
# COMPACT_ATOMS: atom_id res chain seq x y z
N MET A 1 -21.23 -45.26 60.81
CA MET A 1 -20.59 -45.37 62.13
C MET A 1 -20.87 -46.75 62.71
N LYS A 2 -20.10 -47.23 63.69
CA LYS A 2 -20.19 -48.60 64.23
C LYS A 2 -21.26 -48.80 65.32
N LEU A 3 -21.83 -47.72 65.87
CA LEU A 3 -22.87 -47.75 66.91
C LEU A 3 -23.84 -46.58 66.69
N ASN A 4 -25.13 -46.81 66.92
CA ASN A 4 -26.22 -45.82 66.92
C ASN A 4 -26.59 -45.44 68.38
N PRO A 5 -27.18 -44.27 68.69
CA PRO A 5 -27.63 -43.95 70.04
C PRO A 5 -28.53 -45.03 70.66
N GLY A 6 -29.40 -45.63 69.84
CA GLY A 6 -30.24 -46.75 70.28
C GLY A 6 -29.45 -48.01 70.64
N ASP A 7 -28.32 -48.26 69.98
CA ASP A 7 -27.46 -49.41 70.29
C ASP A 7 -26.72 -49.19 71.62
N ILE A 8 -26.38 -47.94 71.96
CA ILE A 8 -25.74 -47.56 73.23
C ILE A 8 -26.73 -47.76 74.39
N GLN A 9 -28.00 -47.38 74.20
CA GLN A 9 -29.04 -47.50 75.23
C GLN A 9 -29.42 -48.96 75.55
N HIS A 10 -29.37 -49.85 74.55
CA HIS A 10 -29.73 -51.27 74.71
C HIS A 10 -28.50 -52.18 74.81
N GLN A 11 -27.33 -51.64 75.12
CA GLN A 11 -26.10 -52.42 75.21
C GLN A 11 -26.13 -53.33 76.44
N GLU A 12 -26.13 -54.64 76.23
CA GLU A 12 -26.04 -55.62 77.32
C GLU A 12 -24.59 -55.88 77.74
N PHE A 13 -24.35 -55.97 79.06
CA PHE A 13 -23.06 -56.32 79.66
C PHE A 13 -23.13 -57.64 80.44
N LYS A 14 -22.03 -58.39 80.44
CA LYS A 14 -21.90 -59.61 81.25
C LYS A 14 -21.84 -59.27 82.75
N ARG A 15 -22.62 -59.97 83.58
CA ARG A 15 -22.59 -59.84 85.05
C ARG A 15 -21.41 -60.60 85.65
N VAL A 16 -20.72 -59.99 86.60
CA VAL A 16 -19.54 -60.54 87.31
C VAL A 16 -19.69 -60.28 88.82
N MET A 17 -19.15 -61.15 89.69
CA MET A 17 -19.35 -61.10 91.15
C MET A 17 -18.91 -59.79 91.82
N ARG A 18 -18.08 -58.99 91.14
CA ARG A 18 -17.62 -57.67 91.57
C ARG A 18 -17.65 -56.77 90.34
N GLY A 19 -18.66 -55.92 90.24
CA GLY A 19 -18.92 -55.07 89.07
C GLY A 19 -19.65 -53.80 89.47
N PHE A 20 -19.87 -52.92 88.50
CA PHE A 20 -20.65 -51.69 88.67
C PHE A 20 -22.14 -52.00 88.85
N ASP A 21 -22.86 -51.08 89.49
CA ASP A 21 -24.31 -51.17 89.66
C ASP A 21 -25.01 -51.11 88.29
N PRO A 22 -25.80 -52.12 87.90
CA PRO A 22 -26.54 -52.11 86.64
C PRO A 22 -27.44 -50.89 86.45
N ASP A 23 -28.05 -50.38 87.52
CA ASP A 23 -29.01 -49.27 87.43
C ASP A 23 -28.27 -47.94 87.17
N GLU A 24 -27.12 -47.73 87.82
CA GLU A 24 -26.26 -46.55 87.59
C GLU A 24 -25.64 -46.56 86.18
N VAL A 25 -25.20 -47.73 85.70
CA VAL A 25 -24.68 -47.89 84.34
C VAL A 25 -25.76 -47.61 83.29
N THR A 26 -26.99 -48.07 83.51
CA THR A 26 -28.11 -47.83 82.59
C THR A 26 -28.45 -46.34 82.50
N ALA A 27 -28.52 -45.64 83.64
CA ALA A 27 -28.73 -44.20 83.67
C ALA A 27 -27.61 -43.42 82.97
N PHE A 28 -26.34 -43.85 83.13
CA PHE A 28 -25.22 -43.25 82.41
C PHE A 28 -25.30 -43.49 80.90
N LEU A 29 -25.66 -44.70 80.46
CA LEU A 29 -25.83 -45.01 79.03
C LEU A 29 -26.93 -44.17 78.38
N GLU A 30 -28.01 -43.85 79.09
CA GLU A 30 -29.08 -42.99 78.60
C GLU A 30 -28.57 -41.56 78.33
N VAL A 31 -27.81 -40.98 79.27
CA VAL A 31 -27.16 -39.67 79.09
C VAL A 31 -26.13 -39.69 77.96
N VAL A 32 -25.33 -40.74 77.84
CA VAL A 32 -24.36 -40.89 76.75
C VAL A 32 -25.07 -41.03 75.40
N ALA A 33 -26.16 -41.78 75.33
CA ALA A 33 -26.95 -41.94 74.12
C ALA A 33 -27.58 -40.61 73.67
N GLU A 34 -28.11 -39.81 74.61
CA GLU A 34 -28.67 -38.49 74.31
C GLU A 34 -27.61 -37.52 73.79
N ASN A 35 -26.47 -37.38 74.49
CA ASN A 35 -25.35 -36.56 74.04
C ASN A 35 -24.81 -37.03 72.67
N TYR A 36 -24.75 -38.34 72.44
CA TYR A 36 -24.30 -38.89 71.16
C TYR A 36 -25.28 -38.56 70.03
N LYS A 37 -26.58 -38.57 70.31
CA LYS A 37 -27.61 -38.15 69.36
C LYS A 37 -27.51 -36.67 69.01
N GLU A 38 -27.31 -35.80 70.01
CA GLU A 38 -27.11 -34.36 69.78
C GLU A 38 -25.89 -34.10 68.89
N ILE A 39 -24.76 -34.75 69.19
CA ILE A 39 -23.54 -34.65 68.37
C ILE A 39 -23.79 -35.13 66.94
N LEU A 40 -24.53 -36.22 66.76
CA LEU A 40 -24.87 -36.73 65.42
C LEU A 40 -25.73 -35.76 64.62
N ASP A 41 -26.72 -35.13 65.26
CA ASP A 41 -27.61 -34.18 64.60
C ASP A 41 -26.89 -32.85 64.31
N GLU A 42 -26.03 -32.38 65.22
CA GLU A 42 -25.14 -31.24 64.99
C GLU A 42 -24.17 -31.54 63.82
N ASN A 43 -23.58 -32.75 63.78
CA ASN A 43 -22.70 -33.15 62.70
C ASN A 43 -23.42 -33.14 61.34
N LYS A 44 -24.65 -33.67 61.27
CA LYS A 44 -25.47 -33.59 60.05
C LYS A 44 -25.74 -32.14 59.65
N LEU A 45 -26.10 -31.26 60.60
CA LEU A 45 -26.35 -29.84 60.34
C LEU A 45 -25.08 -29.16 59.78
N ILE A 46 -23.93 -29.41 60.39
CA ILE A 46 -22.64 -28.88 59.95
C ILE A 46 -22.31 -29.39 58.55
N GLN A 47 -22.50 -30.68 58.28
CA GLN A 47 -22.27 -31.25 56.94
C GLN A 47 -23.18 -30.62 55.88
N GLN A 48 -24.45 -30.38 56.20
CA GLN A 48 -25.38 -29.69 55.30
C GLN A 48 -24.94 -28.25 55.01
N LYS A 49 -24.55 -27.49 56.04
CA LYS A 49 -24.02 -26.13 55.88
C LYS A 49 -22.73 -26.12 55.06
N LEU A 50 -21.82 -27.05 55.33
CA LEU A 50 -20.57 -27.18 54.60
C LEU A 50 -20.82 -27.48 53.12
N LYS A 51 -21.76 -28.38 52.81
CA LYS A 51 -22.16 -28.66 51.44
C LYS A 51 -22.75 -27.42 50.76
N ALA A 52 -23.66 -26.70 51.43
CA ALA A 52 -24.25 -25.48 50.88
C ALA A 52 -23.20 -24.40 50.56
N ILE A 53 -22.25 -24.18 51.47
CA ILE A 53 -21.13 -23.24 51.27
C ILE A 53 -20.22 -23.69 50.12
N GLN A 54 -19.95 -25.00 50.01
CA GLN A 54 -19.16 -25.55 48.92
C GLN A 54 -19.83 -25.34 47.57
N ASP A 55 -21.14 -25.60 47.48
CA ASP A 55 -21.92 -25.42 46.25
C ASP A 55 -21.97 -23.94 45.85
N GLU A 56 -22.19 -23.02 46.81
CA GLU A 56 -22.14 -21.58 46.57
C GLU A 56 -20.76 -21.13 46.11
N THR A 57 -19.70 -21.63 46.75
CA THR A 57 -18.32 -21.31 46.37
C THR A 57 -18.00 -21.79 44.96
N GLN A 58 -18.46 -22.98 44.58
CA GLN A 58 -18.30 -23.50 43.22
C GLN A 58 -19.06 -22.64 42.20
N TYR A 59 -20.29 -22.26 42.50
CA TYR A 59 -21.08 -21.37 41.66
C TYR A 59 -20.38 -20.03 41.45
N LEU A 60 -19.88 -19.41 42.53
CA LEU A 60 -19.15 -18.14 42.45
C LEU A 60 -17.87 -18.26 41.64
N ARG A 61 -17.10 -19.36 41.80
CA ARG A 61 -15.90 -19.61 40.98
C ARG A 61 -16.22 -19.72 39.50
N LEU A 62 -17.25 -20.49 39.14
CA LEU A 62 -17.67 -20.63 37.74
C LEU A 62 -18.12 -19.29 37.15
N ARG A 63 -18.86 -18.50 37.93
CA ARG A 63 -19.28 -17.15 37.51
C ARG A 63 -18.09 -16.22 37.31
N ILE A 64 -17.13 -16.19 38.24
CA ILE A 64 -15.90 -15.40 38.09
C ILE A 64 -15.14 -15.84 36.84
N GLN A 65 -14.93 -17.14 36.65
CA GLN A 65 -14.24 -17.68 35.47
C GLN A 65 -14.94 -17.29 34.16
N SER A 66 -16.29 -17.34 34.13
CA SER A 66 -17.06 -16.91 32.96
C SER A 66 -16.93 -15.41 32.67
N SER A 67 -16.88 -14.60 33.73
CA SER A 67 -16.70 -13.15 33.64
C SER A 67 -15.29 -12.79 33.19
N GLU A 68 -14.28 -13.48 33.71
CA GLU A 68 -12.88 -13.32 33.30
C GLU A 68 -12.70 -13.69 31.83
N LYS A 69 -13.30 -14.80 31.39
CA LYS A 69 -13.29 -15.19 29.98
C LYS A 69 -13.94 -14.12 29.10
N SER A 70 -15.12 -13.64 29.49
CA SER A 70 -15.84 -12.59 28.74
C SER A 70 -15.03 -11.29 28.67
N LEU A 71 -14.37 -10.91 29.77
CA LEU A 71 -13.50 -9.74 29.80
C LEU A 71 -12.27 -9.93 28.90
N ASN A 72 -11.68 -11.12 28.89
CA ASN A 72 -10.54 -11.42 28.03
C ASN A 72 -10.94 -11.40 26.54
N ASP A 73 -12.08 -11.99 26.20
CA ASP A 73 -12.64 -11.97 24.84
C ASP A 73 -12.89 -10.53 24.39
N TYR A 74 -13.49 -9.69 25.26
CA TYR A 74 -13.67 -8.26 24.99
C TYR A 74 -12.34 -7.52 24.76
N LYS A 75 -11.33 -7.77 25.61
CA LYS A 75 -9.99 -7.16 25.45
C LYS A 75 -9.35 -7.56 24.12
N GLN A 76 -9.44 -8.83 23.73
CA GLN A 76 -8.93 -9.29 22.45
C GLN A 76 -9.65 -8.61 21.28
N GLU A 77 -10.96 -8.43 21.37
CA GLU A 77 -11.72 -7.74 20.34
C GLU A 77 -11.34 -6.27 20.23
N MET A 78 -11.16 -5.57 21.36
CA MET A 78 -10.68 -4.18 21.37
C MET A 78 -9.30 -4.04 20.70
N VAL A 79 -8.38 -4.96 20.98
CA VAL A 79 -7.04 -4.95 20.34
C VAL A 79 -7.15 -5.17 18.82
N LYS A 80 -8.09 -6.00 18.35
CA LYS A 80 -8.32 -6.15 16.90
C LYS A 80 -8.88 -4.86 16.29
N VAL A 81 -9.85 -4.24 16.95
CA VAL A 81 -10.45 -2.98 16.48
C VAL A 81 -9.40 -1.88 16.39
N GLU A 82 -8.56 -1.74 17.41
CA GLU A 82 -7.44 -0.79 17.42
C GLU A 82 -6.48 -1.03 16.24
N LYS A 83 -6.06 -2.28 16.02
CA LYS A 83 -5.22 -2.63 14.86
C LYS A 83 -5.88 -2.33 13.51
N LEU A 84 -7.19 -2.51 13.40
CA LEU A 84 -7.92 -2.16 12.18
C LEU A 84 -8.00 -0.65 11.97
N MET A 85 -8.13 0.12 13.05
CA MET A 85 -8.07 1.59 13.00
C MET A 85 -6.68 2.06 12.57
N ASP A 86 -5.62 1.54 13.17
CA ASP A 86 -4.24 1.87 12.81
C ASP A 86 -3.96 1.51 11.34
N ALA A 87 -4.33 0.30 10.91
CA ALA A 87 -4.15 -0.13 9.52
C ALA A 87 -4.92 0.77 8.53
N ARG A 88 -6.07 1.31 8.94
CA ARG A 88 -6.84 2.26 8.12
C ARG A 88 -6.14 3.62 8.02
N VAL A 89 -5.64 4.14 9.15
CA VAL A 89 -4.86 5.39 9.17
C VAL A 89 -3.59 5.25 8.31
N ASP A 90 -2.88 4.13 8.44
CA ASP A 90 -1.69 3.84 7.63
C ASP A 90 -2.04 3.73 6.14
N ALA A 91 -3.15 3.07 5.80
CA ALA A 91 -3.61 2.97 4.41
C ALA A 91 -3.96 4.36 3.83
N ASP A 92 -4.65 5.20 4.61
CA ASP A 92 -4.99 6.57 4.21
C ASP A 92 -3.71 7.41 4.03
N LEU A 93 -2.73 7.26 4.92
CA LEU A 93 -1.43 7.93 4.80
C LEU A 93 -0.67 7.49 3.54
N ILE A 94 -0.64 6.19 3.24
CA ILE A 94 -0.01 5.65 2.03
C ILE A 94 -0.70 6.20 0.77
N LEU A 95 -2.04 6.27 0.78
CA LEU A 95 -2.80 6.84 -0.34
C LEU A 95 -2.49 8.31 -0.56
N GLU A 96 -2.42 9.10 0.52
CA GLU A 96 -2.05 10.52 0.44
C GLU A 96 -0.61 10.71 -0.05
N GLN A 97 0.33 9.90 0.42
CA GLN A 97 1.71 9.92 -0.06
C GLN A 97 1.81 9.54 -1.55
N ALA A 98 1.09 8.50 -1.98
CA ALA A 98 1.05 8.07 -3.37
C ALA A 98 0.44 9.15 -4.28
N ARG A 99 -0.63 9.82 -3.82
CA ARG A 99 -1.24 10.96 -4.53
C ARG A 99 -0.27 12.14 -4.66
N ALA A 100 0.39 12.50 -3.58
CA ALA A 100 1.38 13.59 -3.58
C ALA A 100 2.54 13.30 -4.55
N GLU A 101 3.05 12.06 -4.55
CA GLU A 101 4.12 11.66 -5.46
C GLU A 101 3.64 11.61 -6.92
N ALA A 102 2.42 11.13 -7.16
CA ALA A 102 1.84 11.12 -8.50
C ALA A 102 1.69 12.55 -9.06
N GLU A 103 1.21 13.51 -8.27
CA GLU A 103 1.12 14.91 -8.67
C GLU A 103 2.50 15.55 -8.86
N ARG A 104 3.48 15.19 -8.03
CA ARG A 104 4.88 15.62 -8.23
C ARG A 104 5.45 15.11 -9.55
N ILE A 105 5.26 13.83 -9.87
CA ILE A 105 5.71 13.24 -11.14
C ILE A 105 4.99 13.90 -12.31
N ARG A 106 3.67 14.10 -12.22
CA ARG A 106 2.87 14.74 -13.27
C ARG A 106 3.33 16.17 -13.55
N THR A 107 3.52 16.97 -12.50
CA THR A 107 3.97 18.36 -12.64
C THR A 107 5.39 18.44 -13.20
N GLN A 108 6.27 17.52 -12.81
CA GLN A 108 7.61 17.43 -13.38
C GLN A 108 7.57 17.07 -14.87
N ALA A 109 6.81 16.03 -15.24
CA ALA A 109 6.65 15.62 -16.63
C ALA A 109 6.02 16.73 -17.49
N GLN A 110 5.07 17.48 -16.94
CA GLN A 110 4.47 18.62 -17.65
C GLN A 110 5.51 19.72 -17.91
N LYS A 111 6.32 20.08 -16.91
CA LYS A 111 7.41 21.07 -17.07
C LYS A 111 8.43 20.63 -18.11
N GLU A 112 8.81 19.35 -18.09
CA GLU A 112 9.73 18.78 -19.07
C GLU A 112 9.13 18.81 -20.48
N ASN A 113 7.85 18.49 -20.63
CA ASN A 113 7.16 18.56 -21.91
C ASN A 113 7.08 20.01 -22.44
N GLU A 114 6.77 20.97 -21.56
CA GLU A 114 6.77 22.40 -21.91
C GLU A 114 8.17 22.88 -22.35
N SER A 115 9.23 22.47 -21.63
CA SER A 115 10.62 22.77 -22.00
C SER A 115 11.00 22.16 -23.34
N LEU A 116 10.65 20.90 -23.59
CA LEU A 116 10.91 20.23 -24.87
C LEU A 116 10.15 20.89 -26.02
N ALA A 117 8.89 21.28 -25.82
CA ALA A 117 8.12 22.01 -26.82
C ALA A 117 8.78 23.35 -27.17
N GLN A 118 9.28 24.09 -26.17
CA GLN A 118 10.04 25.32 -26.38
C GLN A 118 11.34 25.07 -27.16
N GLU A 119 12.09 24.02 -26.82
CA GLU A 119 13.32 23.64 -27.52
C GLU A 119 13.06 23.26 -28.98
N VAL A 120 11.99 22.49 -29.24
CA VAL A 120 11.56 22.14 -30.61
C VAL A 120 11.23 23.41 -31.41
N ASN A 121 10.47 24.34 -30.82
CA ASN A 121 10.13 25.60 -31.49
C ASN A 121 11.39 26.44 -31.77
N PHE A 122 12.33 26.49 -30.83
CA PHE A 122 13.60 27.18 -31.01
C PHE A 122 14.43 26.57 -32.15
N LEU A 123 14.54 25.24 -32.21
CA LEU A 123 15.25 24.53 -33.28
C LEU A 123 14.58 24.72 -34.64
N GLN A 124 13.25 24.75 -34.71
CA GLN A 124 12.52 25.07 -35.94
C GLN A 124 12.81 26.50 -36.42
N LEU A 125 12.86 27.46 -35.51
CA LEU A 125 13.23 28.84 -35.83
C LEU A 125 14.70 28.93 -36.31
N GLN A 126 15.62 28.20 -35.69
CA GLN A 126 17.01 28.14 -36.16
C GLN A 126 17.10 27.52 -37.56
N LYS A 127 16.38 26.42 -37.81
CA LYS A 127 16.33 25.76 -39.12
C LYS A 127 15.84 26.72 -40.21
N THR A 128 14.76 27.46 -39.95
CA THR A 128 14.21 28.42 -40.92
C THR A 128 15.17 29.59 -41.18
N LYS A 129 15.83 30.12 -40.16
CA LYS A 129 16.88 31.14 -40.30
C LYS A 129 18.04 30.67 -41.17
N VAL A 130 18.58 29.48 -40.89
CA VAL A 130 19.68 28.91 -41.70
C VAL A 130 19.24 28.67 -43.15
N ALA A 131 18.03 28.15 -43.37
CA ALA A 131 17.50 27.95 -44.71
C ALA A 131 17.32 29.27 -45.48
N ALA A 132 16.89 30.35 -44.80
CA ALA A 132 16.78 31.68 -45.38
C ALA A 132 18.16 32.25 -45.75
N HIS A 133 19.12 32.22 -44.83
CA HIS A 133 20.50 32.67 -45.08
C HIS A 133 21.15 31.90 -46.23
N LEU A 134 20.96 30.59 -46.31
CA LEU A 134 21.49 29.78 -47.41
C LEU A 134 20.85 30.16 -48.75
N ARG A 135 19.52 30.40 -48.78
CA ARG A 135 18.83 30.86 -49.98
C ARG A 135 19.35 32.21 -50.45
N GLU A 136 19.57 33.16 -49.53
CA GLU A 136 20.12 34.48 -49.84
C GLU A 136 21.56 34.37 -50.36
N TYR A 137 22.39 33.58 -49.71
CA TYR A 137 23.76 33.32 -50.15
C TYR A 137 23.78 32.72 -51.57
N LEU A 138 22.99 31.68 -51.83
CA LEU A 138 22.90 31.07 -53.16
C LEU A 138 22.39 32.05 -54.23
N LYS A 139 21.37 32.85 -53.91
CA LYS A 139 20.88 33.91 -54.81
C LYS A 139 21.98 34.93 -55.13
N SER A 140 22.75 35.35 -54.13
CA SER A 140 23.89 36.25 -54.34
C SER A 140 24.96 35.62 -55.23
N GLN A 141 25.27 34.32 -55.06
CA GLN A 141 26.24 33.63 -55.91
C GLN A 141 25.74 33.46 -57.35
N ILE A 142 24.45 33.16 -57.54
CA ILE A 142 23.84 33.09 -58.87
C ILE A 142 23.90 34.46 -59.56
N ALA A 143 23.55 35.55 -58.87
CA ALA A 143 23.62 36.90 -59.42
C ALA A 143 25.06 37.28 -59.85
N LEU A 144 26.08 36.89 -59.08
CA LEU A 144 27.48 37.07 -59.47
C LEU A 144 27.84 36.28 -60.72
N LEU A 145 27.37 35.04 -60.86
CA LEU A 145 27.60 34.22 -62.04
C LEU A 145 26.88 34.76 -63.28
N GLU A 146 25.68 35.34 -63.13
CA GLU A 146 24.97 36.03 -64.21
C GLU A 146 25.78 37.24 -64.70
N ILE A 147 26.30 38.07 -63.79
CA ILE A 147 27.19 39.20 -64.14
C ILE A 147 28.45 38.70 -64.89
N VAL A 148 29.07 37.60 -64.45
CA VAL A 148 30.26 37.03 -65.11
C VAL A 148 29.90 36.35 -66.46
N GLY A 149 28.72 35.76 -66.57
CA GLY A 149 28.18 35.19 -67.80
C GLY A 149 27.90 36.25 -68.86
N ASP A 150 27.31 37.37 -68.44
CA ASP A 150 27.06 38.54 -69.28
C ASP A 150 28.37 39.25 -69.66
N GLN A 151 29.36 39.30 -68.77
CA GLN A 151 30.70 39.76 -69.11
C GLN A 151 31.41 38.86 -70.13
N LYS A 152 31.09 37.56 -70.21
CA LYS A 152 31.58 36.69 -71.30
C LYS A 152 30.82 36.88 -72.62
N ALA A 153 29.58 37.39 -72.60
CA ALA A 153 28.85 37.77 -73.80
C ALA A 153 29.26 39.16 -74.33
N GLU A 154 29.69 40.08 -73.46
CA GLU A 154 30.23 41.40 -73.86
C GLU A 154 31.76 41.44 -74.07
N ALA A 155 32.53 40.46 -73.58
CA ALA A 155 33.99 40.41 -73.76
C ALA A 155 34.48 39.83 -75.12
N ALA A 156 33.60 39.67 -76.12
CA ALA A 156 34.02 39.47 -77.50
C ALA A 156 34.43 40.78 -78.22
N ALA A 157 34.36 41.95 -77.56
CA ALA A 157 34.73 43.22 -78.16
C ALA A 157 35.50 44.18 -77.22
N LYS A 158 36.67 43.74 -76.72
CA LYS A 158 37.96 44.49 -76.71
C LYS A 158 38.92 43.97 -75.63
N THR A 159 39.93 43.29 -76.13
CA THR A 159 41.34 43.22 -75.67
C THR A 159 41.72 43.76 -74.29
N ILE A 160 42.22 42.80 -73.50
CA ILE A 160 43.19 42.87 -72.40
C ILE A 160 44.39 43.79 -72.73
N PRO A 161 44.97 44.49 -71.72
CA PRO A 161 46.31 44.10 -71.28
C PRO A 161 46.44 44.00 -69.74
N VAL A 162 47.06 42.90 -69.32
CA VAL A 162 47.65 42.58 -68.01
C VAL A 162 49.18 42.78 -68.16
N PRO A 163 50.05 42.92 -67.13
CA PRO A 163 49.94 43.40 -65.74
C PRO A 163 50.98 44.52 -65.41
N GLU A 164 50.87 45.15 -64.23
CA GLU A 164 52.08 45.63 -63.52
C GLU A 164 52.11 45.14 -62.07
N LYS A 165 53.33 44.83 -61.66
CA LYS A 165 53.79 43.95 -60.59
C LYS A 165 53.91 44.71 -59.28
N VAL A 166 53.34 44.19 -58.20
CA VAL A 166 53.84 44.46 -56.83
C VAL A 166 53.77 43.16 -56.02
N GLU A 167 54.94 42.55 -55.80
CA GLU A 167 55.14 41.47 -54.82
C GLU A 167 55.36 42.09 -53.40
N PRO A 168 55.64 41.31 -52.35
CA PRO A 168 54.70 41.01 -51.28
C PRO A 168 55.12 41.65 -49.94
N ARG A 169 54.17 42.18 -49.16
CA ARG A 169 54.46 42.50 -47.75
C ARG A 169 54.06 41.33 -46.86
N VAL A 170 55.06 40.50 -46.56
CA VAL A 170 55.00 39.51 -45.48
C VAL A 170 55.18 40.26 -44.16
N GLU A 171 54.12 40.35 -43.35
CA GLU A 171 54.25 40.58 -41.91
C GLU A 171 53.84 39.29 -41.18
N LYS A 172 54.74 38.85 -40.29
CA LYS A 172 54.61 37.68 -39.42
C LYS A 172 53.54 37.89 -38.34
N PRO A 173 53.06 36.81 -37.70
CA PRO A 173 51.81 36.78 -36.94
C PRO A 173 51.87 37.62 -35.66
N ALA A 174 50.85 38.44 -35.43
CA ALA A 174 50.59 39.01 -34.11
C ALA A 174 49.86 37.97 -33.24
N GLU A 175 50.43 37.79 -32.07
CA GLU A 175 50.04 36.99 -30.92
C GLU A 175 48.59 37.26 -30.48
N ILE A 176 47.74 36.22 -30.47
CA ILE A 176 46.37 36.28 -29.95
C ILE A 176 46.48 36.29 -28.42
N LYS A 177 46.24 37.45 -27.80
CA LYS A 177 45.87 37.52 -26.38
C LYS A 177 44.38 37.25 -26.26
N GLU A 178 44.03 36.24 -25.46
CA GLU A 178 42.68 36.04 -24.93
C GLU A 178 42.16 37.36 -24.37
N THR A 179 41.09 37.88 -24.99
CA THR A 179 40.29 38.95 -24.40
C THR A 179 38.87 38.42 -24.32
N GLU A 180 38.41 38.26 -23.09
CA GLU A 180 37.07 37.79 -22.72
C GLU A 180 36.00 38.65 -23.40
N LEU A 181 35.08 38.02 -24.13
CA LEU A 181 33.85 38.65 -24.59
C LEU A 181 32.91 38.82 -23.38
N PRO A 182 32.31 40.00 -23.16
CA PRO A 182 31.30 40.15 -22.12
C PRO A 182 30.03 39.35 -22.47
N PRO A 183 29.29 38.82 -21.47
CA PRO A 183 28.10 38.02 -21.71
C PRO A 183 26.99 38.86 -22.37
N PRO A 184 26.15 38.27 -23.25
CA PRO A 184 25.07 38.98 -23.90
C PRO A 184 23.99 39.39 -22.89
N ILE A 185 23.61 40.66 -22.92
CA ILE A 185 22.47 41.20 -22.19
C ILE A 185 21.19 40.71 -22.90
N ILE A 186 20.38 39.91 -22.21
CA ILE A 186 19.02 39.55 -22.65
C ILE A 186 18.10 40.74 -22.32
N PRO A 187 17.34 41.30 -23.28
CA PRO A 187 16.29 42.24 -22.94
C PRO A 187 15.15 41.49 -22.25
N VAL A 188 14.85 41.87 -21.01
CA VAL A 188 13.72 41.34 -20.23
C VAL A 188 12.42 41.94 -20.82
N ALA A 189 11.62 41.11 -21.47
CA ALA A 189 10.25 41.45 -21.85
C ALA A 189 9.37 41.51 -20.59
N THR A 190 8.54 42.56 -20.47
CA THR A 190 7.63 42.76 -19.33
C THR A 190 6.37 41.90 -19.45
N GLU A 191 5.77 41.56 -18.30
CA GLU A 191 4.58 40.68 -18.17
C GLU A 191 3.36 41.07 -19.04
N GLU A 192 3.29 42.32 -19.52
CA GLU A 192 2.19 42.81 -20.37
C GLU A 192 2.30 42.32 -21.82
N GLU A 193 3.51 42.14 -22.36
CA GLU A 193 3.73 41.65 -23.74
C GLU A 193 3.46 40.13 -23.85
N LEU A 194 3.70 39.38 -22.77
CA LEU A 194 3.41 37.94 -22.67
C LEU A 194 1.92 37.64 -22.52
N LYS A 195 1.15 38.54 -21.88
CA LYS A 195 -0.31 38.41 -21.77
C LYS A 195 -1.03 38.73 -23.08
N ALA A 196 -0.59 39.76 -23.80
CA ALA A 196 -1.19 40.13 -25.09
C ALA A 196 -1.05 39.02 -26.15
N GLY A 197 0.08 38.32 -26.18
CA GLY A 197 0.30 37.19 -27.10
C GLY A 197 -0.51 35.92 -26.77
N LEU A 198 -0.96 35.77 -25.51
CA LEU A 198 -1.72 34.60 -25.07
C LEU A 198 -3.22 34.74 -25.38
N GLU A 199 -3.76 35.96 -25.36
CA GLU A 199 -5.17 36.22 -25.65
C GLU A 199 -5.52 36.10 -27.15
N GLU A 200 -4.61 36.49 -28.06
CA GLU A 200 -4.81 36.30 -29.50
C GLU A 200 -4.70 34.82 -29.95
N GLY A 201 -3.89 34.02 -29.25
CA GLY A 201 -3.68 32.60 -29.59
C GLY A 201 -4.83 31.68 -29.20
N ILE A 202 -5.46 31.93 -28.04
CA ILE A 202 -6.52 31.06 -27.49
C ILE A 202 -7.86 31.29 -28.20
N GLY A 203 -8.11 32.51 -28.70
CA GLY A 203 -9.35 32.83 -29.44
C GLY A 203 -9.48 32.09 -30.77
N SER A 204 -8.37 31.79 -31.44
CA SER A 204 -8.41 31.10 -32.75
C SER A 204 -8.60 29.57 -32.64
N PHE A 205 -8.32 28.98 -31.48
CA PHE A 205 -8.34 27.51 -31.32
C PHE A 205 -9.70 26.97 -30.84
N VAL A 206 -10.50 27.79 -30.16
CA VAL A 206 -11.81 27.38 -29.62
C VAL A 206 -12.91 27.39 -30.70
N GLN A 207 -12.65 27.96 -31.88
CA GLN A 207 -13.66 28.11 -32.94
C GLN A 207 -13.84 26.86 -33.84
N ASP A 208 -12.94 25.87 -33.77
CA ASP A 208 -12.95 24.69 -34.66
C ASP A 208 -13.32 23.34 -34.00
N LEU A 209 -13.58 23.30 -32.69
CA LEU A 209 -14.07 22.09 -32.02
C LEU A 209 -15.60 22.06 -31.97
N LYS A 210 -16.22 21.66 -33.09
CA LYS A 210 -17.64 21.29 -33.13
C LYS A 210 -17.86 20.05 -32.26
N LEU A 211 -18.68 20.20 -31.23
CA LEU A 211 -18.99 19.21 -30.21
C LEU A 211 -20.09 18.22 -30.64
N ASP A 212 -20.02 17.66 -31.85
CA ASP A 212 -21.06 16.76 -32.40
C ASP A 212 -20.53 15.43 -33.01
N ASP A 213 -19.22 15.14 -32.93
CA ASP A 213 -18.62 13.93 -33.54
C ASP A 213 -18.12 12.88 -32.51
N LEU A 214 -18.77 12.74 -31.36
CA LEU A 214 -18.41 11.69 -30.38
C LEU A 214 -19.21 10.39 -30.62
N PRO A 215 -18.56 9.21 -30.73
CA PRO A 215 -19.24 7.94 -30.98
C PRO A 215 -20.28 7.59 -29.89
N PRO A 216 -21.44 7.02 -30.26
CA PRO A 216 -22.56 6.79 -29.35
C PRO A 216 -22.26 5.84 -28.18
N GLU A 217 -21.18 5.07 -28.27
CA GLU A 217 -20.72 4.16 -27.21
C GLU A 217 -20.19 4.91 -25.97
N LEU A 218 -19.55 6.07 -26.14
CA LEU A 218 -19.06 6.87 -25.00
C LEU A 218 -20.18 7.67 -24.32
N ALA A 219 -21.19 8.10 -25.08
CA ALA A 219 -22.35 8.80 -24.54
C ALA A 219 -23.24 7.87 -23.69
N ALA A 220 -23.27 6.57 -24.01
CA ALA A 220 -23.94 5.55 -23.22
C ALA A 220 -23.19 5.26 -21.91
N ALA A 221 -21.85 5.14 -21.96
CA ALA A 221 -21.03 4.81 -20.80
C ALA A 221 -21.05 5.90 -19.70
N ILE A 222 -21.20 7.18 -20.09
CA ILE A 222 -21.29 8.30 -19.14
C ILE A 222 -22.70 8.42 -18.52
N ARG A 223 -23.74 7.99 -19.24
CA ARG A 223 -25.11 7.90 -18.70
C ARG A 223 -25.30 6.70 -17.77
N GLU A 224 -24.59 5.60 -18.01
CA GLU A 224 -24.68 4.39 -17.19
C GLU A 224 -23.98 4.52 -15.83
N SER A 225 -23.01 5.44 -15.69
CA SER A 225 -22.32 5.69 -14.41
C SER A 225 -23.05 6.63 -13.45
N ALA A 226 -24.27 7.09 -13.78
CA ALA A 226 -24.99 8.11 -13.01
C ALA A 226 -26.22 7.63 -12.24
N ASP A 227 -26.70 6.40 -12.44
CA ASP A 227 -27.89 5.87 -11.75
C ASP A 227 -27.52 4.86 -10.67
N ASP A 228 -27.12 5.39 -9.52
CA ASP A 228 -27.14 4.67 -8.24
C ASP A 228 -28.58 4.71 -7.71
N THR A 229 -29.39 3.69 -8.00
CA THR A 229 -30.50 3.25 -7.15
C THR A 229 -31.10 1.91 -7.61
N ALA A 230 -31.03 0.93 -6.69
CA ALA A 230 -31.99 -0.16 -6.50
C ALA A 230 -31.90 -1.45 -7.34
N ILE A 231 -31.84 -2.57 -6.59
CA ILE A 231 -32.39 -3.92 -6.85
C ILE A 231 -31.44 -4.98 -7.43
N THR A 232 -30.98 -5.82 -6.49
CA THR A 232 -30.69 -7.26 -6.57
C THR A 232 -30.70 -7.93 -7.95
N ASP A 233 -29.50 -8.16 -8.50
CA ASP A 233 -29.30 -9.04 -9.66
C ASP A 233 -28.56 -10.34 -9.24
N PRO A 234 -29.23 -11.51 -9.25
CA PRO A 234 -28.62 -12.80 -8.89
C PRO A 234 -27.54 -13.27 -9.87
N GLU A 235 -27.44 -12.72 -11.08
CA GLU A 235 -26.45 -13.15 -12.08
C GLU A 235 -25.01 -12.69 -11.75
N ARG A 236 -24.85 -11.57 -11.03
CA ARG A 236 -23.52 -11.04 -10.66
C ARG A 236 -22.84 -11.87 -9.56
N HIS A 237 -23.61 -12.56 -8.72
CA HIS A 237 -23.08 -13.49 -7.71
C HIS A 237 -22.51 -14.76 -8.32
N GLU A 238 -23.12 -15.27 -9.41
CA GLU A 238 -22.62 -16.46 -10.09
C GLU A 238 -21.34 -16.16 -10.88
N LYS A 239 -21.27 -14.98 -11.53
CA LYS A 239 -20.02 -14.50 -12.17
C LYS A 239 -18.91 -14.26 -11.14
N LYS A 240 -19.21 -13.66 -9.97
CA LYS A 240 -18.23 -13.54 -8.87
C LYS A 240 -17.76 -14.90 -8.35
N LYS A 241 -18.65 -15.88 -8.17
CA LYS A 241 -18.27 -17.24 -7.76
C LYS A 241 -17.35 -17.91 -8.78
N LYS A 242 -17.65 -17.80 -10.08
CA LYS A 242 -16.79 -18.36 -11.15
C LYS A 242 -15.41 -17.69 -11.18
N VAL A 243 -15.33 -16.37 -11.00
CA VAL A 243 -14.05 -15.64 -10.92
C VAL A 243 -13.25 -16.03 -9.67
N ILE A 244 -13.91 -16.20 -8.52
CA ILE A 244 -13.24 -16.67 -7.30
C ILE A 244 -12.75 -18.11 -7.47
N GLU A 245 -13.54 -18.98 -8.09
CA GLU A 245 -13.16 -20.38 -8.35
C GLU A 245 -12.01 -20.49 -9.36
N GLU A 246 -11.96 -19.62 -10.38
CA GLU A 246 -10.82 -19.51 -11.30
C GLU A 246 -9.57 -18.96 -10.61
N LEU A 247 -9.70 -17.96 -9.73
CA LEU A 247 -8.60 -17.46 -8.91
C LEU A 247 -8.08 -18.51 -7.91
N GLU A 248 -8.96 -19.33 -7.34
CA GLU A 248 -8.57 -20.47 -6.49
C GLU A 248 -7.84 -21.56 -7.29
N LYS A 249 -8.27 -21.86 -8.53
CA LYS A 249 -7.57 -22.78 -9.42
C LYS A 249 -6.20 -22.23 -9.87
N LEU A 250 -6.10 -20.93 -10.15
CA LEU A 250 -4.84 -20.27 -10.49
C LEU A 250 -3.86 -20.24 -9.31
N THR A 251 -4.35 -19.98 -8.09
CA THR A 251 -3.50 -20.00 -6.88
C THR A 251 -3.05 -21.40 -6.50
N HIS A 252 -3.86 -22.44 -6.75
CA HIS A 252 -3.45 -23.84 -6.60
C HIS A 252 -2.37 -24.25 -7.61
N ASN A 253 -2.42 -23.74 -8.84
CA ASN A 253 -1.38 -23.97 -9.85
C ASN A 253 -0.10 -23.16 -9.57
N ALA A 254 -0.20 -21.92 -9.10
CA ALA A 254 0.96 -21.09 -8.76
C ALA A 254 1.73 -21.62 -7.54
N THR A 255 1.04 -22.20 -6.56
CA THR A 255 1.66 -22.76 -5.33
C THR A 255 2.41 -24.07 -5.54
N GLY A 256 2.29 -24.71 -6.72
CA GLY A 256 3.08 -25.89 -7.10
C GLY A 256 4.40 -25.59 -7.81
N ILE A 257 4.63 -24.34 -8.25
CA ILE A 257 5.73 -23.98 -9.15
C ILE A 257 6.95 -23.41 -8.41
N PHE A 258 6.80 -22.91 -7.18
CA PHE A 258 7.89 -22.26 -6.45
C PHE A 258 8.47 -23.15 -5.37
N LYS A 259 9.46 -23.98 -5.74
CA LYS A 259 10.29 -24.66 -4.75
C LYS A 259 11.36 -23.69 -4.24
N LYS A 260 11.67 -23.76 -2.93
CA LYS A 260 12.74 -22.97 -2.29
C LYS A 260 14.05 -23.01 -3.08
N SER A 261 14.37 -24.17 -3.67
CA SER A 261 15.55 -24.42 -4.49
C SER A 261 15.64 -23.55 -5.76
N ASP A 262 14.52 -23.08 -6.29
CA ASP A 262 14.50 -22.28 -7.53
C ASP A 262 14.73 -20.79 -7.22
N PHE A 263 14.26 -20.31 -6.07
CA PHE A 263 14.54 -18.97 -5.56
C PHE A 263 15.98 -18.82 -5.06
N GLU A 264 16.54 -19.83 -4.39
CA GLU A 264 17.95 -19.83 -3.97
C GLU A 264 18.90 -19.80 -5.17
N LYS A 265 18.55 -20.47 -6.27
CA LYS A 265 19.30 -20.39 -7.54
C LYS A 265 19.19 -19.03 -8.23
N MET A 266 18.06 -18.33 -8.08
CA MET A 266 17.84 -17.01 -8.68
C MET A 266 18.53 -15.88 -7.92
N LEU A 267 18.71 -16.02 -6.60
CA LEU A 267 19.30 -15.00 -5.74
C LEU A 267 20.84 -15.04 -5.68
N GLY A 268 21.46 -16.18 -6.02
CA GLY A 268 22.91 -16.34 -6.04
C GLY A 268 23.59 -16.11 -4.67
N ASP A 269 24.90 -16.36 -4.60
CA ASP A 269 25.70 -16.26 -3.35
C ASP A 269 25.84 -14.81 -2.81
N SER A 270 25.23 -13.80 -3.44
CA SER A 270 25.33 -12.39 -3.01
C SER A 270 24.09 -11.86 -2.29
N ALA A 271 23.13 -12.71 -1.94
CA ALA A 271 21.93 -12.26 -1.23
C ALA A 271 22.21 -12.02 0.26
N ASP A 272 21.87 -10.83 0.74
CA ASP A 272 22.00 -10.45 2.16
C ASP A 272 21.24 -11.43 3.07
N LYS A 273 21.72 -11.66 4.30
CA LYS A 273 21.10 -12.55 5.29
C LYS A 273 19.60 -12.29 5.49
N LYS A 274 19.16 -11.03 5.37
CA LYS A 274 17.74 -10.63 5.48
C LYS A 274 16.87 -11.19 4.35
N SER A 275 17.43 -11.36 3.15
CA SER A 275 16.74 -11.95 1.99
C SER A 275 16.41 -13.41 2.25
N HIS A 276 17.38 -14.16 2.79
CA HIS A 276 17.19 -15.55 3.19
C HIS A 276 16.19 -15.68 4.34
N GLU A 277 16.21 -14.75 5.29
CA GLU A 277 15.29 -14.73 6.43
C GLU A 277 13.83 -14.46 6.00
N LEU A 278 13.63 -13.55 5.04
CA LEU A 278 12.32 -13.29 4.42
C LEU A 278 11.80 -14.49 3.63
N LEU A 279 12.68 -15.18 2.89
CA LEU A 279 12.30 -16.41 2.18
C LEU A 279 11.89 -17.53 3.14
N ASP A 280 12.59 -17.69 4.26
CA ASP A 280 12.22 -18.66 5.29
C ASP A 280 10.87 -18.32 5.94
N GLN A 281 10.58 -17.03 6.17
CA GLN A 281 9.27 -16.60 6.68
C GLN A 281 8.14 -16.88 5.67
N ILE A 282 8.36 -16.58 4.40
CA ILE A 282 7.38 -16.82 3.32
C ILE A 282 7.12 -18.32 3.17
N HIS A 283 8.17 -19.15 3.18
CA HIS A 283 8.01 -20.61 3.07
C HIS A 283 7.24 -21.18 4.27
N LYS A 284 7.54 -20.69 5.48
CA LYS A 284 6.86 -21.12 6.71
C LYS A 284 5.38 -20.75 6.72
N GLU A 285 5.02 -19.56 6.23
CA GLU A 285 3.63 -19.13 6.08
C GLU A 285 2.89 -19.93 5.00
N LEU A 286 3.56 -20.28 3.89
CA LEU A 286 2.98 -21.12 2.85
C LEU A 286 2.74 -22.56 3.31
N GLU A 287 3.66 -23.15 4.08
CA GLU A 287 3.46 -24.48 4.68
C GLU A 287 2.38 -24.49 5.76
N LYS A 288 2.28 -23.44 6.57
CA LYS A 288 1.21 -23.28 7.56
C LYS A 288 -0.16 -23.19 6.90
N LYS A 289 -0.28 -22.43 5.81
CA LYS A 289 -1.52 -22.39 5.01
C LYS A 289 -1.84 -23.73 4.34
N ARG A 290 -0.82 -24.56 4.05
CA ARG A 290 -1.00 -25.91 3.52
C ARG A 290 -1.49 -26.89 4.58
N SER A 291 -1.03 -26.78 5.83
CA SER A 291 -1.47 -27.64 6.93
C SER A 291 -2.84 -27.28 7.50
N GLU A 292 -3.26 -26.01 7.41
CA GLU A 292 -4.60 -25.57 7.83
C GLU A 292 -5.70 -25.95 6.81
N LYS A 293 -5.35 -26.34 5.59
CA LYS A 293 -6.28 -26.70 4.50
C LYS A 293 -6.37 -28.21 4.20
N SER A 294 -5.59 -29.05 4.89
CA SER A 294 -5.65 -30.52 4.81
C SER A 294 -6.38 -31.10 6.02
#